data_AF-A0A536U145-F1
#
_entry.id   AF-A0A536U145-F1
#
_cell.length_a   1.000
_cell.length_b   1.000
_cell.length_c   1.000
_cell.angle_alpha   90.00
_cell.angle_beta   90.00
_cell.angle_gamma   90.00
#
_symmetry.space_group_name_H-M   'P 1'
#
loop_
_entity.id
_entity.type
_entity.pdbx_description
1 polymer ?
#
loop_
_entity_poly.entity_id
_entity_poly.type
_entity_poly.pdbx_seq_one_letter_code
_entity_poly.pdbx_strand_id
1 'polypeptide(L)'
;MENDHDRRDFLKQTLVLAGTAGLLTFALGRSVAQAQTLGPMRRSNRYEDSFIFERKPYAWPNNKSLAVWIAPNVEVWHYDSPAGTGVSPNPTNRVPDVINYAWREYGMRVGLWRLADVLDGAGVKATVALNSQFCDAFPKAMAEMTKRGWEFMG
;
A
#
# COMPACT_ATOMS: atom_id res chain seq x y z
N MET A 1 15.28 -23.87 38.29
CA MET A 1 16.05 -22.83 37.59
C MET A 1 17.36 -23.49 37.21
N GLU A 2 17.71 -23.78 35.98
CA GLU A 2 17.21 -23.47 34.65
C GLU A 2 17.83 -24.56 33.76
N ASN A 3 17.04 -25.37 33.03
CA ASN A 3 17.58 -26.30 32.03
C ASN A 3 17.60 -25.56 30.70
N ASP A 4 18.75 -25.01 30.32
CA ASP A 4 18.96 -24.36 29.03
C ASP A 4 19.16 -25.43 27.96
N HIS A 5 18.08 -25.83 27.31
CA HIS A 5 18.13 -26.68 26.13
C HIS A 5 18.27 -25.79 24.88
N ASP A 6 19.52 -25.65 24.42
CA ASP A 6 19.87 -24.96 23.19
C ASP A 6 19.15 -25.62 22.00
N ARG A 7 18.29 -24.84 21.32
CA ARG A 7 17.45 -25.26 20.19
C ARG A 7 18.25 -25.73 18.97
N ARG A 8 19.57 -25.59 18.99
CA ARG A 8 20.48 -25.95 17.90
C ARG A 8 20.84 -27.44 17.84
N ASP A 9 20.61 -28.21 18.91
CA ASP A 9 20.96 -29.63 18.96
C ASP A 9 19.93 -30.55 18.30
N PHE A 10 18.65 -30.14 18.26
CA PHE A 10 17.58 -30.90 17.62
C PHE A 10 17.83 -31.16 16.13
N LEU A 11 18.40 -30.17 15.42
CA LEU A 11 18.69 -30.27 13.99
C LEU A 11 19.87 -31.19 13.65
N LYS A 12 20.77 -31.46 14.60
CA LYS A 12 21.94 -32.32 14.36
C LYS A 12 21.62 -33.80 14.53
N GLN A 13 20.62 -34.14 15.36
CA GLN A 13 20.25 -35.54 15.64
C GLN A 13 19.31 -36.16 14.61
N THR A 14 18.61 -35.38 13.79
CA THR A 14 17.66 -35.93 12.80
C THR A 14 18.31 -36.45 11.52
N LEU A 15 19.60 -36.22 11.28
CA LEU A 15 20.26 -36.57 10.01
C LEU A 15 20.85 -38.00 9.96
N VAL A 16 20.79 -38.80 11.04
CA VAL A 16 21.51 -40.09 11.10
C VAL A 16 20.60 -41.33 11.08
N LEU A 17 19.27 -41.21 11.05
CA LEU A 17 18.39 -42.39 11.09
C LEU A 17 17.32 -42.45 9.99
N ALA A 18 17.75 -42.50 8.73
CA ALA A 18 17.01 -43.08 7.60
C ALA A 18 18.04 -43.48 6.54
N GLY A 19 18.56 -44.70 6.55
CA GLY A 19 17.81 -45.83 6.04
C GLY A 19 18.39 -46.21 4.68
N THR A 20 19.43 -47.03 4.72
CA THR A 20 20.05 -47.76 3.60
C THR A 20 19.02 -48.66 2.91
N ALA A 21 18.31 -48.16 1.89
CA ALA A 21 17.58 -48.97 0.91
C ALA A 21 17.11 -48.07 -0.26
N GLY A 22 17.89 -48.02 -1.34
CA GLY A 22 17.55 -47.23 -2.52
C GLY A 22 18.71 -47.01 -3.49
N LEU A 23 19.61 -47.99 -3.63
CA LEU A 23 20.56 -48.02 -4.74
C LEU A 23 19.82 -48.54 -5.97
N LEU A 24 19.97 -47.82 -7.09
CA LEU A 24 19.43 -48.05 -8.44
C LEU A 24 18.14 -47.29 -8.75
N THR A 25 18.28 -46.02 -9.17
CA THR A 25 17.76 -45.45 -10.45
C THR A 25 17.73 -43.91 -10.35
N PHE A 26 18.88 -43.23 -10.27
CA PHE A 26 18.99 -41.78 -10.56
C PHE A 26 20.39 -41.43 -11.05
N ALA A 27 20.98 -42.30 -11.88
CA ALA A 27 22.07 -41.89 -12.75
C ALA A 27 21.42 -41.42 -14.05
N LEU A 28 21.21 -40.10 -14.18
CA LEU A 28 21.15 -39.30 -15.41
C LEU A 28 20.33 -38.04 -15.13
N GLY A 29 21.05 -36.98 -14.74
CA GLY A 29 20.47 -35.65 -14.54
C GLY A 29 20.97 -34.99 -13.26
N ARG A 30 22.28 -34.76 -13.12
CA ARG A 30 22.71 -33.61 -12.32
C ARG A 30 22.23 -32.38 -13.09
N SER A 31 20.98 -31.97 -12.85
CA SER A 31 20.60 -30.58 -13.03
C SER A 31 21.46 -29.83 -12.03
N VAL A 32 22.63 -29.37 -12.49
CA VAL A 32 23.38 -28.36 -11.75
C VAL A 32 22.38 -27.23 -11.60
N ALA A 33 21.92 -26.99 -10.38
CA ALA A 33 21.21 -25.77 -10.07
C ALA A 33 22.19 -24.65 -10.39
N GLN A 34 22.09 -24.11 -11.60
CA GLN A 34 22.86 -22.95 -12.00
C GLN A 34 22.30 -21.83 -11.13
N ALA A 35 23.00 -21.55 -10.02
CA ALA A 35 22.72 -20.36 -9.25
C ALA A 35 22.75 -19.20 -10.23
N GLN A 36 21.61 -18.54 -10.42
CA GLN A 36 21.57 -17.33 -11.22
C GLN A 36 22.47 -16.33 -10.51
N THR A 37 23.71 -16.20 -10.98
CA THR A 37 24.59 -15.11 -10.58
C THR A 37 24.04 -13.87 -11.27
N LEU A 38 23.04 -13.25 -10.65
CA LEU A 38 22.70 -11.88 -10.98
C LEU A 38 23.99 -11.07 -10.88
N GLY A 39 24.26 -10.29 -11.93
CA GLY A 39 25.41 -9.39 -11.95
C GLY A 39 25.38 -8.44 -10.74
N PRO A 40 26.45 -7.64 -10.54
CA PRO A 40 26.52 -6.71 -9.43
C PRO A 40 25.25 -5.84 -9.38
N MET A 41 24.72 -5.65 -8.17
CA MET A 41 23.52 -4.86 -7.94
C MET A 41 23.70 -3.46 -8.57
N ARG A 42 22.91 -3.16 -9.60
CA ARG A 42 22.93 -1.85 -10.23
C ARG A 42 22.10 -0.88 -9.39
N ARG A 43 22.74 0.15 -8.84
CA ARG A 43 22.06 1.26 -8.16
C ARG A 43 21.70 2.37 -9.15
N SER A 44 20.67 3.16 -8.83
CA SER A 44 20.19 4.24 -9.70
C SER A 44 21.19 5.41 -9.80
N ASN A 45 22.10 5.55 -8.82
CA ASN A 45 23.09 6.64 -8.68
C ASN A 45 22.50 8.05 -8.82
N ARG A 46 21.19 8.23 -8.58
CA ARG A 46 20.53 9.54 -8.67
C ARG A 46 20.77 10.41 -7.44
N TYR A 47 20.95 9.79 -6.28
CA TYR A 47 21.14 10.45 -5.00
C TYR A 47 22.15 9.68 -4.16
N GLU A 48 22.79 10.39 -3.23
CA GLU A 48 23.63 9.79 -2.21
C GLU A 48 22.80 8.96 -1.22
N ASP A 49 23.47 8.03 -0.54
CA ASP A 49 22.87 7.30 0.55
C ASP A 49 22.65 8.27 1.73
N SER A 50 21.39 8.47 2.11
CA SER A 50 21.01 9.25 3.29
C SER A 50 20.11 8.39 4.16
N PHE A 51 20.67 7.86 5.25
CA PHE A 51 19.94 6.95 6.13
C PHE A 51 19.18 7.71 7.22
N ILE A 52 18.04 7.17 7.64
CA ILE A 52 17.15 7.85 8.59
C ILE A 52 17.82 8.09 9.96
N PHE A 53 18.73 7.21 10.38
CA PHE A 53 19.46 7.31 11.65
C PHE A 53 20.57 8.38 11.64
N GLU A 54 20.92 8.92 10.48
CA GLU A 54 21.89 10.02 10.34
C GLU A 54 21.21 11.39 10.35
N ARG A 55 19.88 11.43 10.21
CA ARG A 55 19.12 12.67 10.11
C ARG A 55 19.00 13.32 11.48
N LYS A 56 19.22 14.64 11.53
CA LYS A 56 18.97 15.44 12.73
C LYS A 56 17.47 15.37 13.09
N PRO A 57 17.10 15.24 14.38
CA PRO A 57 15.72 15.31 14.79
C PRO A 57 15.06 16.61 14.35
N TYR A 58 13.87 16.52 13.78
CA TYR A 58 13.06 17.66 13.39
C TYR A 58 11.88 17.80 14.36
N ALA A 59 11.64 19.03 14.83
CA ALA A 59 10.53 19.34 15.72
C ALA A 59 9.49 20.19 14.98
N TRP A 60 8.27 19.67 14.91
CA TRP A 60 7.09 20.40 14.47
C TRP A 60 6.66 21.42 15.54
N PRO A 61 5.74 22.36 15.21
CA PRO A 61 5.17 23.27 16.20
C PRO A 61 4.73 22.53 17.47
N ASN A 62 4.92 23.18 18.63
CA ASN A 62 4.68 22.59 19.95
C ASN A 62 5.59 21.38 20.27
N ASN A 63 6.81 21.36 19.72
CA ASN A 63 7.84 20.35 19.97
C ASN A 63 7.36 18.91 19.68
N LYS A 64 6.49 18.75 18.67
CA LYS A 64 5.98 17.43 18.25
C LYS A 64 6.98 16.76 17.32
N SER A 65 7.12 15.44 17.42
CA SER A 65 8.01 14.64 16.57
C SER A 65 7.38 14.18 15.25
N LEU A 66 6.04 14.24 15.15
CA LEU A 66 5.27 13.77 14.00
C LEU A 66 4.14 14.74 13.67
N ALA A 67 3.99 15.04 12.39
CA ALA A 67 2.78 15.61 11.83
C ALA A 67 2.05 14.52 11.05
N VAL A 68 0.74 14.40 11.24
CA VAL A 68 -0.12 13.50 10.48
C VAL A 68 -0.99 14.35 9.58
N TRP A 69 -0.96 14.06 8.29
CA TRP A 69 -1.76 14.74 7.29
C TRP A 69 -2.72 13.75 6.64
N ILE A 70 -4.02 14.04 6.76
CA ILE A 70 -5.08 13.19 6.23
C ILE A 70 -5.61 13.84 4.96
N ALA A 71 -5.29 13.21 3.83
CA ALA A 71 -5.61 13.73 2.51
C ALA A 71 -6.45 12.72 1.70
N PRO A 72 -7.78 12.68 1.88
CA PRO A 72 -8.64 11.80 1.09
C PRO A 72 -8.73 12.29 -0.35
N ASN A 73 -8.53 11.38 -1.31
CA ASN A 73 -8.84 11.63 -2.71
C ASN A 73 -10.34 11.57 -2.95
N VAL A 74 -10.88 12.66 -3.48
CA VAL A 74 -12.30 12.85 -3.78
C VAL A 74 -12.43 13.23 -5.24
N GLU A 75 -12.68 12.24 -6.08
CA GLU A 75 -12.61 12.38 -7.53
C GLU A 75 -13.93 12.00 -8.19
N VAL A 76 -14.27 12.72 -9.26
CA VAL A 76 -15.31 12.32 -10.21
C VAL A 76 -14.70 11.78 -11.50
N TRP A 77 -15.30 10.72 -12.03
CA TRP A 77 -14.90 10.07 -13.27
C TRP A 77 -16.11 9.90 -14.19
N HIS A 78 -15.88 9.97 -15.49
CA HIS A 78 -16.94 9.74 -16.49
C HIS A 78 -17.42 8.28 -16.44
N TYR A 79 -18.73 8.09 -16.33
CA TYR A 79 -19.36 6.75 -16.37
C TYR A 79 -19.11 6.05 -17.71
N ASP A 80 -19.12 6.83 -18.78
CA ASP A 80 -18.98 6.37 -20.16
C ASP A 80 -17.51 6.36 -20.64
N SER A 81 -16.55 6.25 -19.72
CA SER A 81 -15.12 6.21 -20.03
C SER A 81 -14.44 5.04 -19.34
N PRO A 82 -13.51 4.34 -20.02
CA PRO A 82 -12.68 3.31 -19.39
C PRO A 82 -11.48 3.93 -18.63
N ALA A 83 -11.37 5.26 -18.61
CA ALA A 83 -10.26 5.96 -17.98
C ALA A 83 -10.35 5.92 -16.45
N GLY A 84 -9.17 5.96 -15.81
CA GLY A 84 -9.01 6.03 -14.37
C GLY A 84 -8.57 4.71 -13.75
N THR A 85 -8.16 4.78 -12.48
CA THR A 85 -7.64 3.62 -11.74
C THR A 85 -8.76 2.63 -11.42
N GLY A 86 -8.64 1.38 -11.88
CA GLY A 86 -9.57 0.31 -11.51
C GLY A 86 -9.07 -0.51 -10.32
N VAL A 87 -10.00 -0.99 -9.49
CA VAL A 87 -9.75 -2.06 -8.50
C VAL A 87 -9.81 -3.45 -9.15
N SER A 88 -10.50 -3.56 -10.28
CA SER A 88 -10.58 -4.76 -11.10
C SER A 88 -10.05 -4.48 -12.51
N PRO A 89 -9.28 -5.40 -13.13
CA PRO A 89 -8.81 -5.22 -14.49
C PRO A 89 -9.97 -5.06 -15.50
N ASN A 90 -9.88 -4.06 -16.38
CA ASN A 90 -10.77 -3.89 -17.53
C ASN A 90 -9.95 -3.91 -18.84
N PRO A 91 -9.42 -5.08 -19.25
CA PRO A 91 -8.46 -5.18 -20.34
C PRO A 91 -9.04 -4.81 -21.71
N THR A 92 -10.36 -4.90 -21.87
CA THR A 92 -11.06 -4.54 -23.12
C THR A 92 -11.55 -3.11 -23.13
N ASN A 93 -11.28 -2.32 -22.07
CA ASN A 93 -11.80 -0.97 -21.91
C ASN A 93 -13.32 -0.92 -22.11
N ARG A 94 -14.05 -1.92 -21.60
CA ARG A 94 -15.50 -2.01 -21.71
C ARG A 94 -16.14 -0.86 -20.94
N VAL A 95 -17.13 -0.24 -21.57
CA VAL A 95 -17.93 0.85 -20.99
C VAL A 95 -19.42 0.49 -21.05
N PRO A 96 -20.20 0.72 -19.98
CA PRO A 96 -19.74 1.19 -18.67
C PRO A 96 -19.00 0.09 -17.90
N ASP A 97 -17.94 0.49 -17.20
CA ASP A 97 -17.22 -0.38 -16.27
C ASP A 97 -17.94 -0.40 -14.91
N VAL A 98 -19.00 -1.18 -14.82
CA VAL A 98 -19.87 -1.22 -13.63
C VAL A 98 -19.10 -1.60 -12.37
N ILE A 99 -18.12 -2.51 -12.48
CA ILE A 99 -17.34 -2.98 -11.32
C ILE A 99 -16.49 -1.83 -10.77
N ASN A 100 -15.77 -1.13 -11.64
CA ASN A 100 -14.94 -0.01 -11.19
C ASN A 100 -15.73 1.26 -10.90
N TYR A 101 -16.95 1.41 -11.42
CA TYR A 101 -17.79 2.56 -11.08
C TYR A 101 -18.52 2.40 -9.74
N ALA A 102 -18.94 1.18 -9.40
CA ALA A 102 -19.72 0.93 -8.18
C ALA A 102 -19.01 1.38 -6.90
N TRP A 103 -17.71 1.14 -6.76
CA TRP A 103 -16.96 1.58 -5.58
C TRP A 103 -16.72 3.10 -5.55
N ARG A 104 -16.62 3.75 -6.71
CA ARG A 104 -16.53 5.22 -6.81
C ARG A 104 -17.83 5.87 -6.34
N GLU A 105 -18.96 5.33 -6.77
CA GLU A 105 -20.27 5.79 -6.31
C GLU A 105 -20.44 5.57 -4.81
N TYR A 106 -20.00 4.42 -4.29
CA TYR A 106 -20.00 4.18 -2.84
C TYR A 106 -19.15 5.22 -2.11
N GLY A 107 -17.94 5.52 -2.61
CA GLY A 107 -17.06 6.53 -2.05
C GLY A 107 -17.77 7.88 -1.86
N MET A 108 -18.47 8.35 -2.90
CA MET A 108 -19.17 9.63 -2.86
C MET A 108 -20.48 9.61 -2.06
N ARG A 109 -21.24 8.52 -2.15
CA ARG A 109 -22.57 8.43 -1.54
C ARG A 109 -22.49 8.10 -0.05
N VAL A 110 -21.46 7.37 0.38
CA VAL A 110 -21.39 6.78 1.73
C VAL A 110 -19.99 6.88 2.34
N GLY A 111 -18.97 6.41 1.63
CA GLY A 111 -17.63 6.20 2.19
C GLY A 111 -16.98 7.48 2.74
N LEU A 112 -17.03 8.57 1.97
CA LEU A 112 -16.48 9.86 2.35
C LEU A 112 -17.14 10.42 3.62
N TRP A 113 -18.46 10.26 3.75
CA TRP A 113 -19.21 10.80 4.88
C TRP A 113 -18.97 10.02 6.17
N ARG A 114 -18.79 8.69 6.07
CA ARG A 114 -18.35 7.89 7.22
C ARG A 114 -16.95 8.28 7.68
N LEU A 115 -16.04 8.59 6.75
CA LEU A 115 -14.73 9.13 7.10
C LEU A 115 -14.87 10.50 7.77
N ALA A 116 -15.76 11.34 7.25
CA ALA A 116 -16.04 12.65 7.83
C ALA A 116 -16.52 12.55 9.28
N ASP A 117 -17.46 11.65 9.58
CA ASP A 117 -17.97 11.44 10.94
C ASP A 117 -16.86 11.04 11.93
N VAL A 118 -15.91 10.20 11.50
CA VAL A 118 -14.75 9.79 12.32
C VAL A 118 -13.80 10.97 12.56
N LEU A 119 -13.52 11.77 11.53
CA LEU A 119 -12.65 12.94 11.63
C LEU A 119 -13.28 14.02 12.51
N ASP A 120 -14.58 14.25 12.36
CA ASP A 120 -15.36 15.18 13.18
C ASP A 120 -15.33 14.73 14.65
N GLY A 121 -15.53 13.43 14.93
CA GLY A 121 -15.42 12.86 16.27
C GLY A 121 -14.02 12.96 16.89
N ALA A 122 -12.97 12.99 16.06
CA ALA A 122 -11.58 13.16 16.49
C ALA A 122 -11.15 14.64 16.56
N GLY A 123 -11.98 15.59 16.12
CA GLY A 123 -11.62 17.01 15.99
C GLY A 123 -10.53 17.28 14.97
N VAL A 124 -10.37 16.41 13.96
CA VAL A 124 -9.35 16.50 12.91
C VAL A 124 -9.96 17.01 11.61
N LYS A 125 -9.25 17.91 10.93
CA LYS A 125 -9.65 18.43 9.62
C LYS A 125 -8.84 17.74 8.52
N ALA A 126 -9.50 17.39 7.42
CA ALA A 126 -8.83 16.84 6.25
C ALA A 126 -8.45 17.94 5.24
N THR A 127 -7.47 17.62 4.40
CA THR A 127 -7.19 18.34 3.15
C THR A 127 -7.62 17.45 1.99
N VAL A 128 -8.70 17.79 1.31
CA VAL A 128 -9.27 16.98 0.24
C VAL A 128 -8.47 17.16 -1.04
N ALA A 129 -7.99 16.06 -1.61
CA ALA A 129 -7.40 16.03 -2.94
C ALA A 129 -8.51 15.82 -3.98
N LEU A 130 -8.86 16.83 -4.78
CA LEU A 130 -9.96 16.74 -5.75
C LEU A 130 -9.53 17.08 -7.16
N ASN A 131 -10.22 16.51 -8.16
CA ASN A 131 -10.11 16.97 -9.53
C ASN A 131 -11.11 18.10 -9.80
N SER A 132 -10.77 19.03 -10.70
CA SER A 132 -11.57 20.25 -10.94
C SER A 132 -13.03 19.99 -11.29
N GLN A 133 -13.31 18.96 -12.09
CA GLN A 133 -14.68 18.56 -12.46
C GLN A 133 -15.57 18.19 -11.26
N PHE A 134 -14.97 17.83 -10.13
CA PHE A 134 -15.71 17.50 -8.92
C PHE A 134 -16.53 18.69 -8.40
N CYS A 135 -15.98 19.90 -8.52
CA CYS A 135 -16.62 21.12 -8.06
C CYS A 135 -17.98 21.36 -8.75
N ASP A 136 -18.05 21.07 -10.06
CA ASP A 136 -19.26 21.22 -10.86
C ASP A 136 -20.22 20.05 -10.66
N ALA A 137 -19.70 18.82 -10.54
CA ALA A 137 -20.50 17.62 -10.41
C ALA A 137 -21.19 17.49 -9.03
N PHE A 138 -20.52 17.91 -7.95
CA PHE A 138 -20.99 17.73 -6.58
C PHE A 138 -20.90 19.01 -5.73
N PRO A 139 -21.55 20.12 -6.12
CA PRO A 139 -21.49 21.38 -5.38
C PRO A 139 -22.03 21.28 -3.95
N LYS A 140 -22.99 20.36 -3.72
CA LYS A 140 -23.50 20.06 -2.36
C LYS A 140 -22.42 19.44 -1.48
N ALA A 141 -21.63 18.52 -2.02
CA ALA A 141 -20.53 17.91 -1.26
C ALA A 141 -19.45 18.94 -0.94
N MET A 142 -19.12 19.81 -1.90
CA MET A 142 -18.21 20.94 -1.68
C MET A 142 -18.66 21.84 -0.53
N ALA A 143 -19.95 22.21 -0.50
CA ALA A 143 -20.50 23.02 0.57
C ALA A 143 -20.41 22.31 1.95
N GLU A 144 -20.68 21.00 2.00
CA GLU A 144 -20.60 20.22 3.24
C GLU A 144 -19.17 20.05 3.76
N MET A 145 -18.19 19.86 2.87
CA MET A 145 -16.77 19.83 3.25
C MET A 145 -16.28 21.21 3.70
N THR A 146 -16.74 22.28 3.04
CA THR A 146 -16.43 23.67 3.43
C THR A 146 -16.96 23.99 4.83
N LYS A 147 -18.18 23.58 5.15
CA LYS A 147 -18.76 23.77 6.51
C LYS A 147 -17.95 23.08 7.60
N ARG A 148 -17.33 21.93 7.29
CA ARG A 148 -16.41 21.21 8.20
C ARG A 148 -15.04 21.89 8.32
N GLY A 149 -14.79 22.94 7.53
CA GLY A 149 -13.51 23.63 7.49
C GLY A 149 -12.40 22.76 6.92
N TRP A 150 -12.73 21.82 6.04
CA TRP A 150 -11.74 21.07 5.29
C TRP A 150 -11.06 21.97 4.26
N GLU A 151 -9.79 21.72 4.02
CA GLU A 151 -9.01 22.39 2.98
C GLU A 151 -9.17 21.63 1.65
N PHE A 152 -9.03 22.31 0.51
CA PHE A 152 -9.07 21.71 -0.82
C PHE A 152 -7.73 21.87 -1.53
N MET A 153 -7.22 20.80 -2.12
CA MET A 153 -6.05 20.79 -3.00
C MET A 153 -6.36 20.04 -4.30
N GLY A 154 -5.79 20.48 -5.42
CA GLY A 154 -5.91 19.81 -6.71
C GLY A 154 -5.98 20.74 -7.90
#